data_AF-A0A7Y5UUG1-F1
#
_entry.id   AF-A0A7Y5UUG1-F1
#
_cell.length_a   1.000
_cell.length_b   1.000
_cell.length_c   1.000
_cell.angle_alpha   90.00
_cell.angle_beta   90.00
_cell.angle_gamma   90.00
#
_symmetry.space_group_name_H-M   'P 1'
#
loop_
_entity.id
_entity.type
_entity.pdbx_description
1 polymer ?
#
loop_
_entity_poly.entity_id
_entity_poly.type
_entity_poly.pdbx_seq_one_letter_code
_entity_poly.pdbx_strand_id
1 'polypeptide(L)'
;MAEQRLSLAAATSPLFLYLSTFWRSASSNRATQQEVKEQLLAIFEKIADECRREPRLAPLYERIHYALVAAADQIVLSSTWPERTKWALAPLEKDLFKKLEGGKRFFRLVDEVLQEPTAEAAEIAECLFQCIALGFRGELIGEKRELERMRRSLFEKARLAGALGNRLTPEAYDRTVPGRPVTLPTTRTLRLVALAVASLVFLLLTVALGVKLTDEDVVESSRFLTEELRAGRTPDLNELPDKLEPLREVVNTSRKGR
;
A
#
# COMPACT_ATOMS: atom_id res chain seq x y z
N MET A 1 -5.65 28.21 27.71
CA MET A 1 -4.71 27.18 27.24
C MET A 1 -5.27 25.86 27.73
N ALA A 2 -5.76 24.99 26.83
CA ALA A 2 -6.25 23.68 27.23
C ALA A 2 -5.06 22.89 27.74
N GLU A 3 -5.07 22.56 29.04
CA GLU A 3 -4.09 21.71 29.67
C GLU A 3 -4.05 20.40 28.89
N GLN A 4 -2.94 20.16 28.19
CA GLN A 4 -2.77 19.01 27.31
C GLN A 4 -2.58 17.79 28.21
N ARG A 5 -3.70 17.22 28.69
CA ARG A 5 -3.71 16.07 29.59
C ARG A 5 -2.98 14.90 28.93
N LEU A 6 -2.01 14.33 29.65
CA LEU A 6 -1.29 13.15 29.19
C LEU A 6 -2.26 11.95 29.15
N SER A 7 -2.37 11.32 27.98
CA SER A 7 -3.14 10.09 27.79
C SER A 7 -2.25 8.86 27.92
N LEU A 8 -2.86 7.72 28.26
CA LEU A 8 -2.17 6.44 28.29
C LEU A 8 -1.56 6.08 26.93
N ALA A 9 -2.25 6.42 25.84
CA ALA A 9 -1.76 6.22 24.48
C ALA A 9 -0.51 7.07 24.19
N ALA A 10 -0.46 8.32 24.66
CA ALA A 10 0.72 9.16 24.54
C ALA A 10 1.90 8.57 25.33
N ALA A 11 1.66 8.16 26.57
CA ALA A 11 2.69 7.54 27.42
C ALA A 11 3.23 6.24 26.81
N THR A 12 2.38 5.41 26.20
CA THR A 12 2.79 4.12 25.57
C THR A 12 3.32 4.26 24.14
N SER A 13 3.22 5.43 23.52
CA SER A 13 3.71 5.71 22.16
C SER A 13 5.16 5.25 21.89
N PRO A 14 6.15 5.44 22.80
CA PRO A 14 7.51 4.96 22.60
C PRO A 14 7.60 3.45 22.37
N LEU A 15 6.75 2.65 23.01
CA LEU A 15 6.68 1.21 22.80
C LEU A 15 6.21 0.88 21.39
N PHE A 16 5.11 1.49 20.94
CA PHE A 16 4.55 1.22 19.62
C PHE A 16 5.45 1.71 18.48
N LEU A 17 6.13 2.85 18.68
CA LEU A 17 7.17 3.33 17.77
C LEU A 17 8.36 2.37 17.72
N TYR A 18 8.83 1.88 18.87
CA TYR A 18 9.90 0.89 18.91
C TYR A 18 9.50 -0.40 18.18
N LEU A 19 8.34 -0.97 18.50
CA LEU A 19 7.87 -2.22 17.88
C LEU A 19 7.67 -2.09 16.37
N SER A 20 7.11 -0.97 15.90
CA SER A 20 6.92 -0.73 14.46
C SER A 20 8.25 -0.53 13.70
N THR A 21 9.22 0.16 14.31
CA THR A 21 10.56 0.35 13.72
C THR A 21 11.36 -0.95 13.74
N PHE A 22 11.30 -1.69 14.84
CA PHE A 22 11.86 -3.03 14.98
C PHE A 22 11.32 -3.96 13.90
N TRP A 23 9.99 -4.04 13.75
CA TRP A 23 9.35 -4.92 12.79
C TRP A 23 9.78 -4.60 11.34
N ARG A 24 9.86 -3.32 11.00
CA ARG A 24 10.31 -2.86 9.67
C ARG A 24 11.75 -3.24 9.35
N SER A 25 12.62 -3.28 10.37
CA SER A 25 14.06 -3.53 10.22
C SER A 25 14.46 -4.95 10.64
N ALA A 26 13.50 -5.81 10.99
CA ALA A 26 13.73 -7.08 11.67
C ALA A 26 14.70 -8.01 10.92
N SER A 27 14.60 -8.11 9.59
CA SER A 27 15.48 -8.98 8.78
C SER A 27 16.95 -8.53 8.77
N SER A 28 17.18 -7.22 8.82
CA SER A 28 18.52 -6.61 8.85
C SER A 28 19.04 -6.35 10.27
N ASN A 29 18.20 -6.48 11.29
CA ASN A 29 18.55 -6.16 12.66
C ASN A 29 19.58 -7.18 13.20
N ARG A 30 20.75 -6.65 13.60
CA ARG A 30 21.87 -7.42 14.16
C ARG A 30 21.92 -7.40 15.69
N ALA A 31 21.01 -6.69 16.34
CA ALA A 31 20.91 -6.67 17.79
C ALA A 31 20.69 -8.07 18.33
N THR A 32 21.36 -8.36 19.43
CA THR A 32 21.24 -9.58 20.23
C THR A 32 19.93 -9.58 21.01
N GLN A 33 19.52 -10.76 21.47
CA GLN A 33 18.37 -10.94 22.36
C GLN A 33 18.47 -10.04 23.59
N GLN A 34 19.66 -9.95 24.18
CA GLN A 34 19.90 -9.16 25.38
C GLN A 34 19.70 -7.67 25.13
N GLU A 35 20.26 -7.13 24.04
CA GLU A 35 20.08 -5.71 23.67
C GLU A 35 18.62 -5.35 23.41
N VAL A 36 17.85 -6.21 22.73
CA VAL A 36 16.42 -5.98 22.48
C VAL A 36 15.62 -6.03 23.78
N LYS A 37 15.95 -6.95 24.70
CA LYS A 37 15.32 -7.00 26.02
C LYS A 37 15.62 -5.75 26.83
N GLU A 38 16.88 -5.33 26.89
CA GLU A 38 17.29 -4.13 27.63
C GLU A 38 16.58 -2.89 27.10
N GLN A 39 16.47 -2.73 25.77
CA GLN A 39 15.73 -1.64 25.15
C GLN A 39 14.24 -1.66 25.51
N LEU A 40 13.58 -2.82 25.41
CA LEU A 40 12.16 -2.94 25.76
C LEU A 40 11.91 -2.70 27.25
N LEU A 41 12.76 -3.24 28.13
CA LEU A 41 12.67 -3.02 29.58
C LEU A 41 12.86 -1.54 29.92
N ALA A 42 13.83 -0.86 29.32
CA ALA A 42 14.02 0.58 29.51
C ALA A 42 12.81 1.39 29.01
N ILE A 43 12.16 0.98 27.92
CA ILE A 43 10.92 1.60 27.44
C ILE A 43 9.79 1.38 28.47
N PHE A 44 9.57 0.16 28.93
CA PHE A 44 8.53 -0.13 29.93
C PHE A 44 8.76 0.61 31.25
N GLU A 45 10.01 0.73 31.68
CA GLU A 45 10.39 1.50 32.87
C GLU A 45 10.07 2.98 32.68
N LYS A 46 10.43 3.55 31.52
CA LYS A 46 10.09 4.93 31.18
C LYS A 46 8.58 5.18 31.18
N ILE A 47 7.79 4.28 30.59
CA ILE A 47 6.32 4.38 30.59
C ILE A 47 5.79 4.31 32.02
N ALA A 48 6.32 3.37 32.83
CA ALA A 48 5.92 3.24 34.23
C ALA A 48 6.22 4.52 35.03
N ASP A 49 7.38 5.13 34.84
CA ASP A 49 7.74 6.40 35.48
C ASP A 49 6.81 7.54 35.07
N GLU A 50 6.49 7.63 33.79
CA GLU A 50 5.61 8.67 33.26
C GLU A 50 4.18 8.50 33.80
N CYS A 51 3.66 7.27 33.82
CA CYS A 51 2.36 6.95 34.40
C CYS A 51 2.33 7.09 35.93
N ARG A 52 3.44 6.87 36.65
CA ARG A 52 3.52 7.08 38.11
C ARG A 52 3.43 8.56 38.50
N ARG A 53 3.91 9.46 37.65
CA ARG A 53 3.86 10.91 37.89
C ARG A 53 2.45 11.48 37.75
N GLU A 54 1.56 10.77 37.08
CA GLU A 54 0.16 11.15 36.85
C GLU A 54 -0.77 10.18 37.59
N PRO A 55 -1.38 10.56 38.73
CA PRO A 55 -2.15 9.64 39.58
C PRO A 55 -3.26 8.86 38.86
N ARG A 56 -3.84 9.46 37.81
CA ARG A 56 -4.87 8.84 36.97
C ARG A 56 -4.33 7.71 36.08
N LEU A 57 -3.10 7.82 35.59
CA LEU A 57 -2.50 6.88 34.65
C LEU A 57 -1.89 5.65 35.32
N ALA A 58 -1.44 5.77 36.58
CA ALA A 58 -0.84 4.64 37.29
C ALA A 58 -1.74 3.38 37.33
N PRO A 59 -3.03 3.44 37.73
CA PRO A 59 -3.90 2.25 37.75
C PRO A 59 -4.24 1.75 36.34
N LEU A 60 -4.33 2.65 35.35
CA LEU A 60 -4.54 2.30 33.95
C LEU A 60 -3.36 1.49 33.40
N TYR A 61 -2.14 1.95 33.66
CA TYR A 61 -0.93 1.27 33.23
C TYR A 61 -0.77 -0.08 33.91
N GLU A 62 -1.00 -0.16 35.23
CA GLU A 62 -0.95 -1.43 35.96
C GLU A 62 -1.90 -2.48 35.36
N ARG A 63 -3.12 -2.06 35.00
CA ARG A 63 -4.13 -2.94 34.39
C ARG A 63 -3.73 -3.44 33.00
N ILE A 64 -3.07 -2.61 32.18
CA ILE A 64 -2.71 -2.98 30.80
C ILE A 64 -1.28 -3.54 30.64
N HIS A 65 -0.38 -3.32 31.59
CA HIS A 65 1.06 -3.59 31.46
C HIS A 65 1.35 -5.02 31.00
N TYR A 66 0.68 -6.01 31.59
CA TYR A 66 0.83 -7.41 31.19
C TYR A 66 0.46 -7.64 29.71
N ALA A 67 -0.64 -7.03 29.25
CA ALA A 67 -1.11 -7.15 27.88
C ALA A 67 -0.12 -6.50 26.89
N LEU A 68 0.50 -5.38 27.26
CA LEU A 68 1.54 -4.73 26.45
C LEU A 68 2.80 -5.58 26.33
N VAL A 69 3.25 -6.22 27.43
CA VAL A 69 4.41 -7.13 27.41
C VAL A 69 4.12 -8.34 26.54
N ALA A 70 2.96 -9.00 26.73
CA ALA A 70 2.54 -10.12 25.90
C ALA A 70 2.44 -9.74 24.41
N ALA A 71 1.97 -8.52 24.12
CA ALA A 71 1.90 -8.03 22.75
C ALA A 71 3.28 -7.80 22.14
N ALA A 72 4.20 -7.18 22.88
CA ALA A 72 5.58 -6.99 22.44
C ALA A 72 6.25 -8.33 22.12
N ASP A 73 6.12 -9.33 22.98
CA ASP A 73 6.65 -10.66 22.75
C ASP A 73 6.10 -11.30 21.47
N GLN A 74 4.78 -11.28 21.28
CA GLN A 74 4.20 -11.87 20.08
C GLN A 74 4.62 -11.13 18.80
N ILE A 75 4.70 -9.80 18.85
CA ILE A 75 5.13 -8.99 17.70
C ILE A 75 6.57 -9.32 17.32
N VAL A 76 7.48 -9.42 18.30
CA VAL A 76 8.87 -9.83 18.08
C VAL A 76 8.95 -11.25 17.51
N LEU A 77 8.20 -12.20 18.08
CA LEU A 77 8.14 -13.59 17.62
C LEU A 77 7.56 -13.74 16.20
N SER A 78 6.65 -12.84 15.81
CA SER A 78 6.05 -12.84 14.47
C SER A 78 6.93 -12.21 13.39
N SER A 79 8.06 -11.62 13.77
CA SER A 79 8.97 -10.93 12.85
C SER A 79 9.93 -11.89 12.14
N THR A 80 10.66 -11.37 11.14
CA THR A 80 11.73 -12.10 10.45
C THR A 80 13.08 -12.03 11.18
N TRP A 81 13.13 -11.54 12.42
CA TRP A 81 14.37 -11.32 13.16
C TRP A 81 15.17 -12.62 13.39
N PRO A 82 16.50 -12.64 13.15
CA PRO A 82 17.31 -13.84 13.28
C PRO A 82 17.30 -14.48 14.69
N GLU A 83 17.26 -13.67 15.74
CA GLU A 83 17.30 -14.18 17.13
C GLU A 83 15.93 -14.55 17.70
N ARG A 84 14.85 -14.54 16.89
CA ARG A 84 13.49 -14.86 17.36
C ARG A 84 13.38 -16.24 18.04
N THR A 85 14.21 -17.21 17.65
CA THR A 85 14.22 -18.54 18.28
C THR A 85 14.78 -18.47 19.71
N LYS A 86 15.82 -17.66 19.95
CA LYS A 86 16.33 -17.41 21.30
C LYS A 86 15.31 -16.64 22.14
N TRP A 87 14.63 -15.67 21.52
CA TRP A 87 13.52 -14.95 22.14
C TRP A 87 12.41 -15.90 22.61
N ALA A 88 12.02 -16.89 21.79
CA ALA A 88 11.00 -17.87 22.14
C ALA A 88 11.33 -18.71 23.39
N LEU A 89 12.61 -18.93 23.69
CA LEU A 89 13.05 -19.70 24.87
C LEU A 89 12.93 -18.89 26.17
N ALA A 90 13.10 -17.58 26.08
CA ALA A 90 13.04 -16.65 27.19
C ALA A 90 12.38 -15.33 26.74
N PRO A 91 11.05 -15.30 26.56
CA PRO A 91 10.29 -14.09 26.25
C PRO A 91 10.18 -13.18 27.49
N LEU A 92 9.88 -11.90 27.29
CA LEU A 92 9.76 -10.93 28.39
C LEU A 92 8.66 -11.31 29.39
N GLU A 93 7.55 -11.86 28.91
CA GLU A 93 6.43 -12.32 29.73
C GLU A 93 6.90 -13.36 30.76
N LYS A 94 7.75 -14.30 30.33
CA LYS A 94 8.34 -15.31 31.21
C LYS A 94 9.30 -14.66 32.21
N ASP A 95 10.10 -13.69 31.79
CA ASP A 95 11.08 -13.04 32.66
C ASP A 95 10.39 -12.20 33.74
N LEU A 96 9.37 -11.43 33.37
CA LEU A 96 8.65 -10.50 34.25
C LEU A 96 7.57 -11.16 35.11
N PHE A 97 6.78 -12.08 34.55
CA PHE A 97 5.58 -12.60 35.21
C PHE A 97 5.62 -14.09 35.52
N LYS A 98 6.68 -14.79 35.09
CA LYS A 98 6.84 -16.25 35.28
C LYS A 98 5.66 -17.07 34.73
N LYS A 99 4.91 -16.52 33.77
CA LYS A 99 3.73 -17.13 33.13
C LYS A 99 3.74 -16.85 31.62
N LEU A 100 3.00 -17.66 30.85
CA LEU A 100 2.85 -17.56 29.40
C LEU A 100 1.37 -17.67 29.02
N GLU A 101 0.56 -16.77 29.57
CA GLU A 101 -0.89 -16.71 29.38
C GLU A 101 -1.31 -15.40 28.68
N GLY A 102 -0.35 -14.71 28.07
CA GLY A 102 -0.44 -13.43 27.37
C GLY A 102 -1.65 -13.32 26.46
N GLY A 103 -1.80 -14.29 25.55
CA GLY A 103 -2.91 -14.32 24.58
C GLY A 103 -4.29 -14.29 25.23
N LYS A 104 -4.52 -15.15 26.24
CA LYS A 104 -5.83 -15.29 26.91
C LYS A 104 -6.15 -14.10 27.79
N ARG A 105 -5.16 -13.62 28.55
CA ARG A 105 -5.34 -12.47 29.43
C ARG A 105 -5.56 -11.18 28.65
N PHE A 106 -4.93 -11.05 27.47
CA PHE A 106 -5.16 -9.93 26.58
C PHE A 106 -6.63 -9.84 26.17
N PHE A 107 -7.22 -10.91 25.64
CA PHE A 107 -8.62 -10.86 25.17
C PHE A 107 -9.64 -10.79 26.32
N ARG A 108 -9.34 -11.37 27.48
CA ARG A 108 -10.14 -11.12 28.69
C ARG A 108 -10.17 -9.63 29.04
N LEU A 109 -9.03 -8.94 28.99
CA LEU A 109 -8.98 -7.50 29.22
C LEU A 109 -9.74 -6.72 28.14
N VAL A 110 -9.69 -7.16 26.87
CA VAL A 110 -10.51 -6.59 25.79
C VAL A 110 -12.00 -6.67 26.14
N ASP A 111 -12.49 -7.84 26.55
CA ASP A 111 -13.90 -8.02 26.90
C ASP A 111 -14.33 -7.15 28.09
N GLU A 112 -13.52 -7.10 29.14
CA GLU A 112 -13.76 -6.25 30.32
C GLU A 112 -13.84 -4.77 29.93
N VAL A 113 -12.86 -4.30 29.15
CA VAL A 113 -12.77 -2.91 28.71
C VAL A 113 -13.94 -2.54 27.80
N LEU A 114 -14.35 -3.42 26.88
CA LEU A 114 -15.46 -3.14 25.98
C LEU A 114 -16.77 -2.93 26.75
N GLN A 115 -17.00 -3.67 27.83
CA GLN A 115 -18.20 -3.56 28.67
C GLN A 115 -18.19 -2.35 29.60
N GLU A 116 -17.03 -1.80 29.95
CA GLU A 116 -16.90 -0.73 30.94
C GLU A 116 -17.15 0.67 30.35
N PRO A 117 -18.20 1.41 30.74
CA PRO A 117 -18.56 2.69 30.11
C PRO A 117 -17.78 3.89 30.69
N THR A 118 -16.46 3.77 30.86
CA THR A 118 -15.58 4.81 31.44
C THR A 118 -14.63 5.39 30.38
N ALA A 119 -14.13 6.61 30.62
CA ALA A 119 -13.12 7.24 29.76
C ALA A 119 -11.76 6.54 29.89
N GLU A 120 -11.46 6.07 31.10
CA GLU A 120 -10.32 5.23 31.47
C GLU A 120 -10.27 3.95 30.62
N ALA A 121 -11.39 3.25 30.49
CA ALA A 121 -11.49 2.07 29.64
C ALA A 121 -11.24 2.40 28.17
N ALA A 122 -11.66 3.57 27.69
CA ALA A 122 -11.42 3.98 26.31
C ALA A 122 -9.92 4.21 26.01
N GLU A 123 -9.15 4.73 26.96
CA GLU A 123 -7.69 4.88 26.83
C GLU A 123 -6.97 3.52 26.79
N ILE A 124 -7.42 2.55 27.59
CA ILE A 124 -6.93 1.16 27.51
C ILE A 124 -7.32 0.55 26.16
N ALA A 125 -8.55 0.76 25.71
CA ALA A 125 -9.05 0.25 24.44
C ALA A 125 -8.22 0.73 23.25
N GLU A 126 -7.77 1.99 23.28
CA GLU A 126 -6.88 2.55 22.27
C GLU A 126 -5.54 1.80 22.20
N CYS A 127 -4.92 1.54 23.35
CA CYS A 127 -3.65 0.81 23.42
C CYS A 127 -3.82 -0.65 22.94
N LEU A 128 -4.90 -1.33 23.35
CA LEU A 128 -5.22 -2.69 22.91
C LEU A 128 -5.49 -2.73 21.39
N PHE A 129 -6.21 -1.74 20.86
CA PHE A 129 -6.40 -1.59 19.42
C PHE A 129 -5.06 -1.47 18.69
N GLN A 130 -4.13 -0.66 19.20
CA GLN A 130 -2.80 -0.50 18.61
C GLN A 130 -2.00 -1.81 18.62
N CYS A 131 -2.07 -2.61 19.69
CA CYS A 131 -1.48 -3.95 19.73
C CYS A 131 -2.01 -4.85 18.60
N ILE A 132 -3.33 -4.93 18.42
CA ILE A 132 -3.93 -5.74 17.35
C ILE A 132 -3.56 -5.18 15.97
N ALA A 133 -3.55 -3.85 15.80
CA ALA A 133 -3.18 -3.18 14.55
C ALA A 133 -1.72 -3.45 14.15
N LEU A 134 -0.82 -3.60 15.13
CA LEU A 134 0.59 -3.99 14.91
C LEU A 134 0.78 -5.49 14.65
N GLY A 135 -0.30 -6.28 14.67
CA GLY A 135 -0.29 -7.68 14.30
C GLY A 135 -0.36 -8.66 15.47
N PHE A 136 -0.67 -8.20 16.69
CA PHE A 136 -1.04 -9.09 17.79
C PHE A 136 -2.27 -9.91 17.41
N ARG A 137 -2.20 -11.22 17.66
CA ARG A 137 -3.30 -12.16 17.37
C ARG A 137 -3.71 -12.98 18.59
N GLY A 138 -2.83 -13.10 19.59
CA GLY A 138 -3.04 -13.94 20.77
C GLY A 138 -3.55 -15.34 20.43
N GLU A 139 -4.61 -15.76 21.11
CA GLU A 139 -5.26 -17.06 20.89
C GLU A 139 -6.12 -17.13 19.61
N LEU A 140 -6.47 -15.99 19.01
CA LEU A 140 -7.30 -15.91 17.80
C LEU A 140 -6.51 -16.15 16.50
N ILE A 141 -5.40 -16.89 16.57
CA ILE A 141 -4.63 -17.27 15.37
C ILE A 141 -5.49 -18.20 14.52
N GLY A 142 -5.87 -17.72 13.33
CA GLY A 142 -6.77 -18.43 12.41
C GLY A 142 -8.19 -17.87 12.41
N GLU A 143 -8.60 -17.16 13.45
CA GLU A 143 -9.93 -16.57 13.60
C GLU A 143 -9.99 -15.11 13.12
N LYS A 144 -9.61 -14.88 11.85
CA LYS A 144 -9.50 -13.53 11.27
C LYS A 144 -10.77 -12.68 11.44
N ARG A 145 -11.95 -13.29 11.32
CA ARG A 145 -13.22 -12.58 11.47
C ARG A 145 -13.44 -12.06 12.87
N GLU A 146 -13.08 -12.85 13.89
CA GLU A 146 -13.24 -12.47 15.29
C GLU A 146 -12.25 -11.37 15.68
N LEU A 147 -10.99 -11.54 15.28
CA LEU A 147 -9.97 -10.52 15.51
C LEU A 147 -10.38 -9.17 14.91
N GLU A 148 -10.92 -9.18 13.68
CA GLU A 148 -11.42 -7.97 13.03
C GLU A 148 -12.67 -7.40 13.69
N ARG A 149 -13.55 -8.24 14.28
CA ARG A 149 -14.68 -7.76 15.09
C ARG A 149 -14.18 -7.02 16.33
N MET A 150 -13.31 -7.65 17.12
CA MET A 150 -12.74 -7.05 18.33
C MET A 150 -11.96 -5.76 18.02
N ARG A 151 -11.15 -5.77 16.95
CA ARG A 151 -10.40 -4.59 16.49
C ARG A 151 -11.32 -3.40 16.20
N ARG A 152 -12.45 -3.64 15.51
CA ARG A 152 -13.45 -2.59 15.23
C ARG A 152 -14.12 -2.09 16.52
N SER A 153 -14.51 -2.99 17.42
CA SER A 153 -15.14 -2.60 18.69
C SER A 153 -14.22 -1.73 19.55
N LEU A 154 -12.94 -2.09 19.64
CA LEU A 154 -11.93 -1.30 20.35
C LEU A 154 -11.73 0.08 19.72
N PHE A 155 -11.67 0.14 18.39
CA PHE A 155 -11.56 1.40 17.65
C PHE A 155 -12.75 2.33 17.93
N GLU A 156 -13.99 1.83 17.82
CA GLU A 156 -15.17 2.65 18.10
C GLU A 156 -15.22 3.13 19.55
N LYS A 157 -14.83 2.28 20.50
CA LYS A 157 -14.76 2.67 21.91
C LYS A 157 -13.73 3.79 22.14
N ALA A 158 -12.53 3.65 21.61
CA ALA A 158 -11.47 4.63 21.74
C ALA A 158 -11.82 5.96 21.04
N ARG A 159 -12.54 5.88 19.91
CA ARG A 159 -13.00 7.04 19.13
C ARG A 159 -14.10 7.82 19.84
N LEU A 160 -15.11 7.14 20.39
CA LEU A 160 -16.26 7.80 21.03
C LEU A 160 -15.87 8.60 22.28
N ALA A 161 -14.82 8.19 22.97
CA ALA A 161 -14.29 8.92 24.13
C ALA A 161 -13.33 10.07 23.76
N GLY A 162 -13.02 10.25 22.46
CA GLY A 162 -12.02 11.23 22.01
C GLY A 162 -10.58 10.88 22.39
N ALA A 163 -10.31 9.63 22.81
CA ALA A 163 -8.97 9.15 23.14
C ALA A 163 -8.10 9.07 21.87
N LEU A 164 -8.67 8.52 20.79
CA LEU A 164 -8.18 8.72 19.43
C LEU A 164 -8.47 10.18 19.04
N GLY A 165 -7.54 11.09 19.29
CA GLY A 165 -7.67 12.48 18.87
C GLY A 165 -8.01 12.60 17.37
N ASN A 166 -8.53 13.75 16.93
CA ASN A 166 -8.84 14.00 15.51
C ASN A 166 -7.62 13.92 14.56
N ARG A 167 -6.42 13.68 15.09
CA ARG A 167 -5.15 13.52 14.37
C ARG A 167 -4.52 12.21 14.84
N LEU A 168 -4.34 11.27 13.91
CA LEU A 168 -3.83 9.91 14.19
C LEU A 168 -2.42 9.88 14.79
N THR A 169 -1.61 10.91 14.52
CA THR A 169 -0.23 11.08 15.02
C THR A 169 0.11 12.58 15.01
N PRO A 170 -0.18 13.34 16.09
CA PRO A 170 0.05 14.79 16.14
C PRO A 170 1.46 15.20 15.69
N GLU A 171 2.48 14.42 16.06
CA GLU A 171 3.88 14.63 15.74
C GLU A 171 4.20 14.47 14.24
N ALA A 172 3.42 13.67 13.51
CA ALA A 172 3.54 13.55 12.06
C ALA A 172 2.90 14.73 11.32
N TYR A 173 1.95 15.43 11.95
CA TYR A 173 1.38 16.67 11.42
C TYR A 173 2.27 17.88 11.73
N ASP A 174 3.00 17.87 12.85
CA ASP A 174 3.94 18.94 13.24
C ASP A 174 5.31 18.80 12.55
N ARG A 175 5.73 17.58 12.22
CA ARG A 175 6.87 17.38 11.33
C ARG A 175 6.42 17.59 9.89
N THR A 176 6.43 18.86 9.47
CA THR A 176 6.62 19.22 8.06
C THR A 176 8.01 18.76 7.63
N VAL A 177 8.21 17.44 7.49
CA VAL A 177 9.16 16.98 6.49
C VAL A 177 8.73 17.71 5.23
N PRO A 178 9.61 18.46 4.52
CA PRO A 178 9.29 18.91 3.18
C PRO A 178 9.16 17.64 2.35
N GLY A 179 7.99 17.01 2.45
CA GLY A 179 7.58 15.90 1.64
C GLY A 179 7.60 16.49 0.26
N ARG A 180 8.60 16.08 -0.53
CA ARG A 180 8.55 16.26 -1.97
C ARG A 180 7.19 15.69 -2.35
N PRO A 181 6.20 16.51 -2.74
CA PRO A 181 4.89 15.98 -3.03
C PRO A 181 5.14 14.92 -4.10
N VAL A 182 4.76 13.68 -3.82
CA VAL A 182 4.67 12.68 -4.88
C VAL A 182 3.52 13.20 -5.74
N THR A 183 3.89 14.04 -6.70
CA THR A 183 2.98 14.51 -7.73
C THR A 183 2.68 13.28 -8.56
N LEU A 184 1.59 12.59 -8.22
CA LEU A 184 0.97 11.69 -9.15
C LEU A 184 0.80 12.47 -10.46
N PRO A 185 1.16 11.89 -11.62
CA PRO A 185 1.05 12.60 -12.90
C PRO A 185 -0.35 13.15 -13.03
N THR A 186 -0.46 14.48 -13.05
CA THR A 186 -1.72 15.22 -13.08
C THR A 186 -2.59 14.65 -14.19
N THR A 187 -3.90 14.53 -13.98
CA THR A 187 -4.85 14.03 -14.99
C THR A 187 -4.69 14.66 -16.37
N ARG A 188 -4.10 15.86 -16.45
CA ARG A 188 -3.68 16.54 -17.68
C ARG A 188 -2.55 15.83 -18.45
N THR A 189 -1.50 15.33 -17.80
CA THR A 189 -0.40 14.62 -18.49
C THR A 189 -0.86 13.27 -19.01
N LEU A 190 -1.71 12.56 -18.26
CA LEU A 190 -2.39 11.34 -18.72
C LEU A 190 -3.26 11.58 -19.96
N ARG A 191 -4.03 12.69 -20.00
CA ARG A 191 -4.83 13.05 -21.17
C ARG A 191 -3.97 13.36 -22.41
N LEU A 192 -2.84 14.06 -22.24
CA LEU A 192 -1.94 14.37 -23.34
C LEU A 192 -1.24 13.12 -23.90
N VAL A 193 -0.80 12.21 -23.03
CA VAL A 193 -0.22 10.93 -23.47
C VAL A 193 -1.26 10.07 -24.19
N ALA A 194 -2.49 10.00 -23.67
CA ALA A 194 -3.57 9.28 -24.34
C ALA A 194 -3.88 9.84 -25.73
N LEU A 195 -3.89 11.17 -25.89
CA LEU A 195 -4.08 11.82 -27.20
C LEU A 195 -2.92 11.54 -28.16
N ALA A 196 -1.67 11.56 -27.68
CA ALA A 196 -0.49 11.26 -28.50
C ALA A 196 -0.47 9.79 -28.97
N VAL A 197 -0.88 8.85 -28.10
CA VAL A 197 -1.01 7.44 -28.47
C VAL A 197 -2.14 7.26 -29.48
N ALA A 198 -3.29 7.92 -29.27
CA ALA A 198 -4.42 7.85 -30.20
C ALA A 198 -4.07 8.41 -31.59
N SER A 199 -3.32 9.52 -31.67
CA SER A 199 -2.90 10.09 -32.96
C SER A 199 -1.89 9.19 -33.68
N LEU A 200 -0.97 8.56 -32.94
CA LEU A 200 -0.02 7.60 -33.51
C LEU A 200 -0.73 6.37 -34.07
N VAL A 201 -1.69 5.81 -33.32
CA VAL A 201 -2.49 4.67 -33.80
C VAL A 201 -3.30 5.04 -35.03
N PHE A 202 -3.91 6.23 -35.06
CA PHE A 202 -4.65 6.71 -36.22
C PHE A 202 -3.76 6.85 -37.46
N LEU A 203 -2.56 7.42 -37.31
CA LEU A 203 -1.58 7.54 -38.41
C LEU A 203 -1.15 6.16 -38.93
N LEU A 204 -0.87 5.21 -38.03
CA LEU A 204 -0.49 3.85 -38.44
C LEU A 204 -1.65 3.16 -39.18
N LEU A 205 -2.89 3.39 -38.75
CA LEU A 205 -4.07 2.82 -39.40
C LEU A 205 -4.29 3.42 -40.79
N THR A 206 -4.13 4.73 -40.98
CA THR A 206 -4.28 5.38 -42.28
C THR A 206 -3.22 4.92 -43.27
N VAL A 207 -1.97 4.77 -42.83
CA VAL A 207 -0.88 4.22 -43.66
C VAL A 207 -1.15 2.77 -44.01
N ALA A 208 -1.56 1.93 -43.06
CA ALA A 208 -1.87 0.53 -43.31
C ALA A 208 -3.04 0.34 -44.28
N LEU A 209 -4.08 1.17 -44.18
CA LEU A 209 -5.20 1.19 -45.13
C LEU A 209 -4.76 1.69 -46.51
N GLY A 210 -3.93 2.73 -46.58
CA GLY A 210 -3.39 3.25 -47.84
C GLY A 210 -2.55 2.22 -48.59
N VAL A 211 -1.70 1.48 -47.88
CA VAL A 211 -0.88 0.39 -48.47
C VAL A 211 -1.77 -0.75 -48.98
N LYS A 212 -2.82 -1.15 -48.25
CA LYS A 212 -3.74 -2.18 -48.72
C LYS A 212 -4.52 -1.77 -49.98
N LEU A 213 -4.97 -0.53 -50.04
CA LEU A 213 -5.70 0.00 -51.20
C LEU A 213 -4.81 0.12 -52.43
N THR A 214 -3.53 0.48 -52.26
CA THR A 214 -2.57 0.52 -53.38
C THR A 214 -2.17 -0.86 -53.86
N ASP A 215 -2.08 -1.85 -52.97
CA ASP A 215 -1.74 -3.22 -53.36
C ASP A 215 -2.88 -3.88 -54.16
N GLU A 216 -4.15 -3.68 -53.76
CA GLU A 216 -5.30 -4.15 -54.55
C GLU A 216 -5.40 -3.46 -55.92
N ASP A 217 -5.26 -2.13 -55.97
CA ASP A 217 -5.30 -1.35 -57.22
C ASP A 217 -4.18 -1.78 -58.21
N VAL A 218 -2.97 -2.04 -57.71
CA VAL A 218 -1.82 -2.47 -58.53
C VAL A 218 -1.99 -3.90 -59.03
N VAL A 219 -2.49 -4.80 -58.19
CA VAL A 219 -2.76 -6.20 -58.58
C VAL A 219 -3.87 -6.26 -59.64
N GLU A 220 -4.94 -5.49 -59.49
CA GLU A 220 -6.04 -5.43 -60.46
C GLU A 220 -5.57 -4.88 -61.82
N SER A 221 -4.76 -3.81 -61.81
CA SER A 221 -4.16 -3.23 -63.02
C SER A 221 -3.23 -4.21 -63.74
N SER A 222 -2.46 -5.01 -62.99
CA SER A 222 -1.56 -6.02 -63.57
C SER A 222 -2.31 -7.19 -64.23
N ARG A 223 -3.46 -7.58 -63.65
CA ARG A 223 -4.32 -8.64 -64.19
C ARG A 223 -4.99 -8.22 -65.49
N PHE A 224 -5.50 -6.99 -65.55
CA PHE A 224 -6.10 -6.44 -66.76
C PHE A 224 -5.11 -6.41 -67.93
N LEU A 225 -3.88 -5.95 -67.69
CA LEU A 225 -2.83 -5.91 -68.74
C LEU A 225 -2.38 -7.31 -69.18
N THR A 226 -2.33 -8.29 -68.27
CA THR A 226 -1.97 -9.67 -68.63
C THR A 226 -3.09 -10.38 -69.39
N GLU A 227 -4.35 -10.06 -69.13
CA GLU A 227 -5.50 -10.62 -69.83
C GLU A 227 -5.63 -10.07 -71.26
N GLU A 228 -5.46 -8.76 -71.44
CA GLU A 228 -5.42 -8.12 -72.77
C GLU A 228 -4.25 -8.61 -73.64
N LEU A 229 -3.04 -8.72 -73.06
CA LEU A 229 -1.87 -9.26 -73.79
C LEU A 229 -2.06 -10.74 -74.17
N ARG A 230 -2.72 -11.54 -73.34
CA ARG A 230 -3.04 -12.95 -73.62
C ARG A 230 -4.10 -13.10 -74.70
N ALA A 231 -5.01 -12.14 -74.84
CA ALA A 231 -6.02 -12.08 -75.89
C ALA A 231 -5.45 -11.63 -77.25
N GLY A 232 -4.16 -11.29 -77.34
CA GLY A 232 -3.48 -10.92 -78.59
C GLY A 232 -3.96 -9.61 -79.21
N ARG A 233 -4.67 -8.77 -78.45
CA ARG A 233 -5.11 -7.43 -78.87
C ARG A 233 -4.12 -6.37 -78.38
N THR A 234 -3.98 -5.29 -79.16
CA THR A 234 -3.30 -4.07 -78.69
C THR A 234 -4.28 -3.30 -77.79
N PRO A 235 -3.91 -2.98 -76.53
CA PRO A 235 -4.81 -2.32 -75.60
C PRO A 235 -5.31 -0.97 -76.15
N ASP A 236 -6.62 -0.73 -76.15
CA ASP A 236 -7.18 0.57 -76.54
C ASP A 236 -6.94 1.60 -75.44
N LEU A 237 -6.13 2.61 -75.76
CA LEU A 237 -5.69 3.67 -74.86
C LEU A 237 -6.81 4.63 -74.42
N ASN A 238 -8.02 4.49 -74.96
CA ASN A 238 -9.19 5.29 -74.56
C ASN A 238 -10.09 4.59 -73.53
N GLU A 239 -9.90 3.28 -73.28
CA GLU A 239 -10.63 2.53 -72.26
C GLU A 239 -9.80 2.31 -70.97
N LEU A 240 -8.63 2.95 -70.88
CA LEU A 240 -7.79 2.90 -69.69
C LEU A 240 -8.51 3.54 -68.49
N PRO A 241 -8.50 2.92 -67.29
CA PRO A 241 -9.03 3.56 -66.09
C PRO A 241 -8.28 4.88 -65.81
N ASP A 242 -9.01 5.93 -65.41
CA ASP A 242 -8.51 7.31 -65.21
C ASP A 242 -7.20 7.40 -64.42
N LYS A 243 -6.93 6.45 -63.52
CA LYS A 243 -5.71 6.43 -62.70
C LYS A 243 -4.40 6.14 -63.47
N LEU A 244 -4.47 5.73 -64.74
CA LEU A 244 -3.29 5.49 -65.60
C LEU A 244 -3.05 6.62 -66.63
N GLU A 245 -3.72 7.76 -66.49
CA GLU A 245 -3.51 8.98 -67.28
C GLU A 245 -2.03 9.41 -67.44
N PRO A 246 -1.15 9.33 -66.41
CA PRO A 246 0.26 9.72 -66.59
C PRO A 246 1.02 8.81 -67.57
N LEU A 247 0.63 7.54 -67.74
CA LEU A 247 1.24 6.67 -68.75
C LEU A 247 0.75 7.00 -70.17
N ARG A 248 -0.48 7.52 -70.31
CA ARG A 248 -1.03 8.01 -71.58
C ARG A 248 -0.25 9.23 -72.07
N GLU A 249 0.14 10.14 -71.17
CA GLU A 249 0.99 11.29 -71.52
C GLU A 249 2.40 10.89 -71.97
N VAL A 250 3.04 9.93 -71.29
CA VAL A 250 4.40 9.47 -71.65
C VAL A 250 4.43 8.77 -73.01
N VAL A 251 3.42 7.97 -73.34
CA VAL A 251 3.35 7.31 -74.65
C VAL A 251 3.02 8.30 -75.77
N ASN A 252 2.12 9.26 -75.53
CA ASN A 252 1.76 10.27 -76.53
C ASN A 252 2.91 11.25 -76.81
N THR A 253 3.71 11.62 -75.80
CA THR A 253 4.90 12.46 -75.98
C THR A 253 6.00 11.75 -76.75
N SER A 254 6.18 10.43 -76.54
CA SER A 254 7.11 9.61 -77.33
C SER A 254 6.69 9.47 -78.80
N ARG A 255 5.38 9.39 -79.07
CA ARG A 255 4.85 9.29 -80.44
C ARG A 255 4.90 10.61 -81.23
N LYS A 256 4.95 11.75 -80.54
CA LYS A 256 5.04 13.10 -81.14
C LYS A 256 6.47 13.53 -81.47
N GLY A 257 7.48 12.73 -81.09
CA GLY A 257 8.90 12.96 -81.34
C GLY A 257 9.52 12.12 -82.46
N ARG A 258 8.71 11.48 -83.31
CA ARG A 258 9.15 10.78 -84.54
C ARG A 258 8.51 11.40 -85.77
#